data_AF-Q5UEB7-F1
#
_entry.id   AF-Q5UEB7-F1
#
_cell.length_a   1.000
_cell.length_b   1.000
_cell.length_c   1.000
_cell.angle_alpha   90.00
_cell.angle_beta   90.00
_cell.angle_gamma   90.00
#
_symmetry.space_group_name_H-M   'P 1'
#
loop_
_entity.id
_entity.type
_entity.pdbx_description
1 polymer ?
#
loop_
_entity_poly.entity_id
_entity_poly.type
_entity_poly.pdbx_seq_one_letter_code
_entity_poly.pdbx_strand_id
1 'polypeptide(L)'
;YGADLKAIDIHRARDHGLARYNDFRELCGLGRATRWEDLYGEIPRATVDRLARWYDTVDDVELAVAGALESHREAGATVGPTFLCILLEQFRRTRTGDRFFFENGVG
;
A
#
# COMPACT_ATOMS: atom_id res chain seq x y z
N TYR A 1 -5.46 15.41 25.74
CA TYR A 1 -5.19 14.16 25.01
C TYR A 1 -5.18 14.46 23.54
N GLY A 2 -4.13 14.05 22.83
CA GLY A 2 -4.00 14.22 21.39
C GLY A 2 -2.91 13.28 20.91
N ALA A 3 -3.30 12.20 20.27
CA ALA A 3 -2.39 11.22 19.67
C ALA A 3 -2.53 11.30 18.16
N ASP A 4 -1.41 11.24 17.44
CA ASP A 4 -1.38 11.21 15.98
C ASP A 4 -1.43 9.76 15.50
N LEU A 5 -2.59 9.33 14.98
CA LEU A 5 -2.80 7.96 14.51
C LEU A 5 -1.84 7.59 13.37
N LYS A 6 -1.49 8.53 12.49
CA LYS A 6 -0.60 8.24 11.36
C LYS A 6 0.83 8.05 11.83
N ALA A 7 1.30 8.88 12.75
CA ALA A 7 2.59 8.66 13.39
C ALA A 7 2.63 7.30 14.12
N ILE A 8 1.55 6.94 14.83
CA ILE A 8 1.43 5.63 15.49
C ILE A 8 1.49 4.48 14.48
N ASP A 9 0.80 4.58 13.35
CA ASP A 9 0.80 3.53 12.32
C ASP A 9 2.19 3.37 11.68
N ILE A 10 2.91 4.47 11.45
CA ILE A 10 4.31 4.43 10.98
C ILE A 10 5.19 3.73 12.02
N HIS A 11 5.06 4.10 13.30
CA HIS A 11 5.82 3.47 14.37
C HIS A 11 5.52 1.97 14.49
N ARG A 12 4.23 1.58 14.45
CA ARG A 12 3.82 0.17 14.49
C ARG A 12 4.35 -0.60 13.29
N ALA A 13 4.33 -0.01 12.10
CA ALA A 13 4.87 -0.67 10.91
C ALA A 13 6.36 -0.98 11.06
N ARG A 14 7.14 -0.05 11.62
CA ARG A 14 8.56 -0.24 11.91
C ARG A 14 8.78 -1.29 13.01
N ASP A 15 8.01 -1.22 14.09
CA ASP A 15 8.09 -2.14 15.22
C ASP A 15 7.77 -3.59 14.81
N HIS A 16 6.75 -3.78 13.96
CA HIS A 16 6.37 -5.09 13.44
C HIS A 16 7.21 -5.55 12.25
N GLY A 17 8.22 -4.77 11.82
CA GLY A 17 9.08 -5.11 10.69
C GLY A 17 8.31 -5.28 9.37
N LEU A 18 7.25 -4.49 9.15
CA LEU A 18 6.49 -4.54 7.90
C LEU A 18 7.42 -4.18 6.73
N ALA A 19 7.26 -4.95 5.65
CA ALA A 19 7.95 -4.68 4.39
C ALA A 19 7.62 -3.26 3.87
N ARG A 20 8.58 -2.68 3.15
CA ARG A 20 8.51 -1.31 2.67
C ARG A 20 7.60 -1.22 1.46
N TYR A 21 7.18 -0.01 1.09
CA TYR A 21 6.31 0.21 -0.05
C TYR A 21 6.85 -0.45 -1.33
N ASN A 22 8.16 -0.36 -1.56
CA ASN A 22 8.80 -0.87 -2.76
C ASN A 22 8.76 -2.40 -2.88
N ASP A 23 8.77 -3.11 -1.74
CA ASP A 23 8.63 -4.57 -1.71
C ASP A 23 7.23 -5.01 -2.14
N PHE A 24 6.21 -4.25 -1.72
CA PHE A 24 4.82 -4.50 -2.15
C PHE A 24 4.57 -4.08 -3.60
N ARG A 25 5.23 -3.02 -4.10
CA ARG A 25 5.18 -2.69 -5.54
C ARG A 25 5.68 -3.85 -6.39
N GLU A 26 6.81 -4.43 -6.03
CA GLU A 26 7.39 -5.58 -6.72
C GLU A 26 6.46 -6.79 -6.65
N LEU A 27 5.96 -7.13 -5.45
CA LEU A 27 4.98 -8.20 -5.24
C LEU A 27 3.73 -8.02 -6.12
N CYS A 28 3.25 -6.79 -6.27
CA CYS A 28 2.07 -6.44 -7.06
C CYS A 28 2.36 -6.21 -8.56
N GLY A 29 3.58 -6.47 -9.03
CA GLY A 29 3.94 -6.36 -10.44
C GLY A 29 4.05 -4.92 -10.97
N LEU A 30 4.14 -3.92 -10.09
CA LEU A 30 4.32 -2.50 -10.45
C LEU A 30 5.80 -2.12 -10.70
N GLY A 31 6.70 -3.07 -10.49
CA GLY A 31 8.14 -2.87 -10.55
C GLY A 31 8.67 -2.14 -9.31
N ARG A 32 9.90 -2.50 -8.94
CA ARG A 32 10.65 -1.82 -7.89
C ARG A 32 11.15 -0.47 -8.41
N ALA A 33 10.81 0.60 -7.72
CA ALA A 33 11.34 1.93 -7.99
C ALA A 33 12.82 2.01 -7.59
N THR A 34 13.64 2.66 -8.41
CA THR A 34 15.06 2.89 -8.12
C THR A 34 15.39 4.36 -7.90
N ARG A 35 14.47 5.24 -8.30
CA ARG A 35 14.52 6.70 -8.15
C ARG A 35 13.12 7.25 -7.94
N TRP A 36 13.02 8.46 -7.41
CA TRP A 36 11.74 9.10 -7.07
C TRP A 36 10.80 9.22 -8.27
N GLU A 37 11.34 9.47 -9.47
CA GLU A 37 10.55 9.65 -10.69
C GLU A 37 9.80 8.39 -11.12
N ASP A 38 10.27 7.21 -10.70
CA ASP A 38 9.61 5.94 -11.00
C ASP A 38 8.26 5.84 -10.26
N LEU A 39 8.02 6.68 -9.25
CA LEU A 39 6.75 6.74 -8.49
C LEU A 39 5.68 7.60 -9.16
N TYR A 40 6.02 8.37 -10.21
CA TYR A 40 5.08 9.31 -10.83
C TYR A 40 3.90 8.63 -11.57
N GLY A 41 3.98 7.32 -11.82
CA GLY A 41 2.88 6.54 -12.38
C GLY A 41 1.77 6.23 -11.36
N GLU A 42 2.10 6.27 -10.06
CA GLU A 42 1.19 5.93 -8.97
C GLU A 42 0.85 7.14 -8.11
N ILE A 43 1.82 8.01 -7.83
CA ILE A 43 1.72 9.11 -6.87
C ILE A 43 1.90 10.44 -7.61
N PRO A 44 1.06 11.48 -7.34
CA PRO A 44 1.22 12.78 -7.96
C PRO A 44 2.62 13.37 -7.74
N ARG A 45 3.20 13.97 -8.79
CA ARG A 45 4.58 14.51 -8.79
C ARG A 45 4.88 15.38 -7.58
N ALA A 46 4.03 16.38 -7.29
CA ALA A 46 4.20 17.28 -6.16
C ALA A 46 4.21 16.57 -4.78
N THR A 47 3.61 15.38 -4.69
CA THR A 47 3.62 14.56 -3.47
C THR A 47 4.88 13.72 -3.39
N VAL A 48 5.33 13.12 -4.50
CA VAL A 48 6.63 12.43 -4.57
C VAL A 48 7.77 13.40 -4.23
N ASP A 49 7.73 14.63 -4.73
CA ASP A 49 8.76 15.65 -4.45
C ASP A 49 8.79 16.05 -2.96
N ARG A 50 7.71 15.83 -2.21
CA ARG A 50 7.68 16.01 -0.75
C ARG A 50 8.24 14.79 -0.02
N LEU A 51 7.91 13.59 -0.47
CA LEU A 51 8.49 12.35 0.08
C LEU A 51 10.01 12.36 -0.04
N ALA A 52 10.54 12.79 -1.18
CA ALA A 52 11.97 12.94 -1.43
C ALA A 52 12.70 13.92 -0.49
N ARG A 53 11.98 14.74 0.28
CA ARG A 53 12.56 15.64 1.29
C ARG A 53 12.61 15.02 2.68
N TRP A 54 11.85 13.95 2.93
CA TRP A 54 11.67 13.34 4.25
C TRP A 54 12.28 11.94 4.35
N TYR A 55 12.54 11.29 3.22
CA TYR A 55 13.12 9.96 3.12
C TYR A 55 14.40 10.03 2.27
N ASP A 56 15.41 9.23 2.64
CA ASP A 56 16.68 9.19 1.93
C ASP A 56 16.55 8.51 0.57
N THR A 57 15.80 7.40 0.53
CA THR A 57 15.59 6.62 -0.70
C THR A 57 14.12 6.18 -0.85
N VAL A 58 13.75 5.78 -2.08
CA VAL A 58 12.43 5.19 -2.36
C VAL A 58 12.20 3.86 -1.62
N ASP A 59 13.26 3.20 -1.16
CA ASP A 59 13.19 1.95 -0.39
C ASP A 59 12.80 2.17 1.08
N ASP A 60 12.94 3.38 1.61
CA ASP A 60 12.69 3.66 3.03
C ASP A 60 11.20 3.90 3.33
N VAL A 61 10.40 4.21 2.31
CA VAL A 61 9.02 4.66 2.48
C VAL A 61 8.12 3.53 2.99
N GLU A 62 7.43 3.78 4.09
CA GLU A 62 6.48 2.81 4.65
C GLU A 62 5.29 2.59 3.70
N LEU A 63 4.83 1.34 3.59
CA LEU A 63 3.66 0.97 2.79
C LEU A 63 2.44 1.85 3.12
N ALA A 64 2.17 2.07 4.41
CA ALA A 64 1.01 2.85 4.86
C ALA A 64 1.04 4.32 4.40
N VAL A 65 2.24 4.88 4.22
CA VAL A 65 2.43 6.26 3.78
C VAL A 65 2.25 6.33 2.27
N ALA A 66 3.06 5.61 1.50
CA ALA A 66 3.01 5.69 0.04
C ALA A 66 1.69 5.16 -0.54
N GLY A 67 1.17 4.04 -0.03
CA GLY A 67 -0.10 3.47 -0.49
C GLY A 67 -1.30 4.40 -0.29
N ALA A 68 -1.27 5.24 0.75
CA ALA A 68 -2.30 6.25 0.99
C ALA A 68 -2.18 7.48 0.07
N LEU A 69 -1.03 7.66 -0.57
CA LEU A 69 -0.74 8.79 -1.47
C LEU A 69 -0.89 8.44 -2.95
N GLU A 70 -1.12 7.16 -3.26
CA GLU A 70 -1.39 6.71 -4.63
C GLU A 70 -2.72 7.28 -5.15
N SER A 71 -2.75 7.61 -6.43
CA SER A 71 -3.96 7.99 -7.14
C SER A 71 -4.86 6.76 -7.33
N HIS A 72 -6.18 6.96 -7.23
CA HIS A 72 -7.14 5.88 -7.42
C HIS A 72 -7.08 5.38 -8.86
N ARG A 73 -7.02 4.05 -9.06
CA ARG A 73 -6.81 3.44 -10.37
C ARG A 73 -8.05 3.40 -11.27
N GLU A 74 -9.23 3.28 -10.68
CA GLU A 74 -10.47 3.02 -11.40
C GLU A 74 -11.61 3.91 -10.90
N ALA A 75 -12.59 4.18 -11.78
CA ALA A 75 -13.79 4.90 -11.40
C ALA A 75 -14.56 4.12 -10.32
N GLY A 76 -14.67 4.71 -9.13
CA GLY A 76 -15.31 4.08 -7.97
C GLY A 76 -14.35 3.40 -6.99
N ALA A 77 -13.07 3.22 -7.35
CA ALA A 77 -12.05 2.79 -6.40
C ALA A 77 -11.70 3.94 -5.43
N THR A 78 -11.45 3.59 -4.17
CA THR A 78 -11.03 4.52 -3.11
C THR A 78 -9.58 4.34 -2.70
N VAL A 79 -8.84 3.50 -3.42
CA VAL A 79 -7.44 3.16 -3.15
C VAL A 79 -6.64 3.11 -4.46
N GLY A 80 -5.33 3.33 -4.33
CA GLY A 80 -4.39 3.12 -5.41
C GLY A 80 -4.08 1.64 -5.69
N PRO A 81 -3.23 1.37 -6.70
CA PRO A 81 -2.95 0.01 -7.17
C PRO A 81 -2.34 -0.92 -6.13
N THR A 82 -1.45 -0.43 -5.29
CA THR A 82 -0.73 -1.29 -4.35
C THR A 82 -1.69 -1.79 -3.28
N PHE A 83 -2.49 -0.89 -2.70
CA PHE A 83 -3.55 -1.29 -1.77
C PHE A 83 -4.66 -2.10 -2.45
N LEU A 84 -5.03 -1.80 -3.69
CA LEU A 84 -6.00 -2.62 -4.42
C LEU A 84 -5.51 -4.06 -4.56
N CYS A 85 -4.26 -4.27 -5.01
CA CYS A 85 -3.63 -5.58 -5.10
C CYS A 85 -3.62 -6.32 -3.75
N ILE A 86 -3.15 -5.66 -2.68
CA ILE A 86 -3.09 -6.26 -1.33
C ILE A 86 -4.49 -6.63 -0.85
N LEU A 87 -5.45 -5.72 -0.93
CA LEU A 87 -6.82 -5.95 -0.48
C LEU A 87 -7.47 -7.09 -1.26
N LEU A 88 -7.35 -7.10 -2.59
CA LEU A 88 -7.90 -8.17 -3.44
C LEU A 88 -7.30 -9.52 -3.05
N GLU A 89 -6.00 -9.62 -2.84
CA GLU A 89 -5.36 -10.88 -2.44
C GLU A 89 -5.82 -11.32 -1.04
N GLN A 90 -5.88 -10.41 -0.06
CA GLN A 90 -6.35 -10.73 1.29
C GLN A 90 -7.81 -11.19 1.28
N PHE A 91 -8.69 -10.45 0.61
CA PHE A 91 -10.11 -10.81 0.52
C PHE A 91 -10.32 -12.10 -0.27
N ARG A 92 -9.58 -12.32 -1.36
CA ARG A 92 -9.62 -13.57 -2.12
C ARG A 92 -9.23 -14.74 -1.24
N ARG A 93 -8.08 -14.68 -0.56
CA ARG A 93 -7.62 -15.75 0.34
C ARG A 93 -8.62 -16.04 1.45
N THR A 94 -9.16 -14.98 2.06
CA THR A 94 -10.17 -15.11 3.12
C THR A 94 -11.41 -15.81 2.59
N ARG A 95 -11.95 -15.37 1.44
CA ARG A 95 -13.13 -15.97 0.82
C ARG A 95 -12.92 -17.42 0.43
N THR A 96 -11.83 -17.73 -0.27
CA THR A 96 -11.59 -19.09 -0.78
C THR A 96 -11.13 -20.05 0.32
N GLY A 97 -10.51 -19.53 1.39
CA GLY A 97 -10.03 -20.32 2.53
C GLY A 97 -11.08 -20.54 3.61
N ASP A 98 -12.16 -19.76 3.62
CA ASP A 98 -13.23 -19.90 4.61
C ASP A 98 -14.22 -21.00 4.18
N ARG A 99 -14.13 -22.15 4.87
CA ARG A 99 -15.06 -23.27 4.70
C ARG A 99 -16.53 -22.90 4.92
N PHE A 100 -16.79 -21.88 5.73
CA PHE A 100 -18.13 -21.42 6.09
C PHE A 100 -18.56 -20.16 5.33
N PHE A 101 -17.79 -19.75 4.32
CA PHE A 101 -18.19 -18.63 3.48
C PHE A 101 -19.59 -18.87 2.92
N PHE A 102 -20.44 -17.86 2.92
CA PHE A 102 -21.87 -18.02 2.67
C PHE A 102 -22.20 -18.59 1.27
N GLU A 103 -21.33 -18.41 0.28
CA GLU A 103 -21.47 -19.00 -1.06
C GLU A 103 -20.98 -20.46 -1.13
N ASN A 104 -20.27 -20.95 -0.11
CA ASN A 104 -19.70 -22.31 -0.08
C ASN A 104 -20.70 -23.39 0.36
N GLY A 105 -21.95 -23.06 0.72
CA GLY A 105 -23.00 -24.06 0.98
C GLY A 105 -24.43 -23.52 0.96
N VAL A 106 -25.20 -23.83 -0.10
CA VAL A 106 -26.16 -24.96 -0.19
C VAL A 106 -26.35 -25.29 -1.68
N GLY A 107 -25.93 -26.50 -2.07
CA GLY A 107 -26.30 -27.22 -3.29
C GLY A 107 -26.36 -28.70 -2.94
#